data_AF-A0A517Y2I4-F1
#
_entry.id   AF-A0A517Y2I4-F1
#
_cell.length_a   1.000
_cell.length_b   1.000
_cell.length_c   1.000
_cell.angle_alpha   90.00
_cell.angle_beta   90.00
_cell.angle_gamma   90.00
#
_symmetry.space_group_name_H-M   'P 1'
#
loop_
_entity.id
_entity.type
_entity.pdbx_description
1 polymer ?
#
loop_
_entity_poly.entity_id
_entity_poly.type
_entity_poly.pdbx_seq_one_letter_code
_entity_poly.pdbx_strand_id
1 'polypeptide(L)'
;MTRTLIGSAFVLALAVTAGAADWPQFKGPGASGVSEETALPTEWSKDKGVKWQAKLPARGVSSPVVAAGKAYVTCSSGKKDDRLHVLCFDAATGKELWHRQLNATGPTACHPMTCMAAPTPAADATGVYALFATGDLAAFDPDGNLRWYRSLVGDYPAITNQVGMAASPVLAKDKLIVPMDNDGDSFLAAVDVKYGKNVWKVDRPRSINWVTPLVRDTGGKTEVLFAGPNGLTAYDADNGGKRWLYKEGGGAIPTGSLIGDTLFLPTGGVSAVKLGPDGVTGEPLMKAKEMASRHGSPLVYKGRVYAVDGNGFIAAADAKTGKTLFKERKKAPFSASPVGGDGKVYCVNEKGVTTVLRAGTDEFDVLADNDLGEEVLGTPAISGGCLFIRTDKTLFCVGR
;
A
#
# COMPACT_ATOMS: atom_id res chain seq x y z
N MET A 1 40.94 -59.95 17.71
CA MET A 1 39.80 -59.11 18.15
C MET A 1 39.84 -57.82 17.36
N THR A 2 39.06 -57.74 16.28
CA THR A 2 39.03 -56.59 15.37
C THR A 2 37.69 -55.91 15.59
N ARG A 3 37.71 -54.73 16.22
CA ARG A 3 36.49 -53.93 16.47
C ARG A 3 36.34 -52.89 15.37
N THR A 4 35.34 -53.08 14.52
CA THR A 4 34.92 -52.09 13.51
C THR A 4 33.92 -51.15 14.16
N LEU A 5 34.26 -49.86 14.26
CA LEU A 5 33.36 -48.80 14.72
C LEU A 5 32.54 -48.31 13.52
N ILE A 6 31.22 -48.50 13.57
CA ILE A 6 30.26 -47.91 12.64
C ILE A 6 29.91 -46.52 13.17
N GLY A 7 30.38 -45.47 12.51
CA GLY A 7 29.98 -44.10 12.79
C GLY A 7 28.67 -43.78 12.07
N SER A 8 27.57 -43.60 12.81
CA SER A 8 26.32 -43.06 12.27
C SER A 8 26.47 -41.56 12.01
N ALA A 9 26.42 -41.15 10.74
CA ALA A 9 26.31 -39.75 10.36
C ALA A 9 24.87 -39.27 10.58
N PHE A 10 24.68 -38.37 11.55
CA PHE A 10 23.42 -37.68 11.78
C PHE A 10 23.30 -36.53 10.76
N VAL A 11 22.45 -36.71 9.74
CA VAL A 11 22.14 -35.65 8.78
C VAL A 11 21.13 -34.70 9.43
N LEU A 12 21.59 -33.52 9.83
CA LEU A 12 20.75 -32.45 10.36
C LEU A 12 19.99 -31.81 9.19
N ALA A 13 18.71 -32.16 9.03
CA ALA A 13 17.85 -31.47 8.08
C ALA A 13 17.55 -30.05 8.59
N LEU A 14 18.20 -29.04 8.00
CA LEU A 14 17.80 -27.65 8.15
C LEU A 14 16.40 -27.49 7.52
N ALA A 15 15.38 -27.46 8.37
CA ALA A 15 14.07 -26.99 7.97
C ALA A 15 14.20 -25.51 7.61
N VAL A 16 14.21 -25.20 6.32
CA VAL A 16 13.97 -23.83 5.83
C VAL A 16 12.52 -23.54 6.19
N THR A 17 12.30 -22.92 7.35
CA THR A 17 11.03 -22.25 7.61
C THR A 17 10.94 -21.15 6.57
N ALA A 18 10.09 -21.33 5.56
CA ALA A 18 9.70 -20.24 4.69
C ALA A 18 9.15 -19.13 5.60
N GLY A 19 9.93 -18.05 5.77
CA GLY A 19 9.46 -16.87 6.49
C GLY A 19 8.22 -16.35 5.77
N ALA A 20 7.20 -15.94 6.53
CA ALA A 20 6.07 -15.22 5.98
C ALA A 20 6.58 -14.03 5.14
N ALA A 21 6.01 -13.81 3.96
CA ALA A 21 6.42 -12.70 3.13
C ALA A 21 5.94 -11.39 3.76
N ASP A 22 6.81 -10.40 3.87
CA ASP A 22 6.44 -9.09 4.38
C ASP A 22 5.53 -8.35 3.39
N TRP A 23 4.64 -7.51 3.92
CA TRP A 23 3.81 -6.55 3.20
C TRP A 23 4.08 -5.13 3.74
N PRO A 24 5.27 -4.57 3.43
CA PRO A 24 5.86 -3.49 4.23
C PRO A 24 5.24 -2.10 4.02
N GLN A 25 4.43 -1.91 2.98
CA GLN A 25 3.95 -0.58 2.58
C GLN A 25 2.62 -0.69 1.84
N PHE A 26 2.07 0.45 1.39
CA PHE A 26 0.89 0.46 0.54
C PHE A 26 1.07 -0.46 -0.68
N LYS A 27 0.12 -1.40 -0.86
CA LYS A 27 0.17 -2.46 -1.87
C LYS A 27 1.39 -3.39 -1.80
N GLY A 28 2.04 -3.50 -0.64
CA GLY A 28 3.02 -4.53 -0.37
C GLY A 28 4.35 -4.35 -1.11
N PRO A 29 5.10 -5.44 -1.34
CA PRO A 29 6.41 -5.40 -1.99
C PRO A 29 6.37 -4.72 -3.36
N GLY A 30 7.20 -3.68 -3.52
CA GLY A 30 7.27 -2.88 -4.74
C GLY A 30 5.98 -2.12 -5.08
N ALA A 31 5.04 -1.99 -4.12
CA ALA A 31 3.69 -1.47 -4.33
C ALA A 31 2.89 -2.19 -5.44
N SER A 32 3.23 -3.46 -5.72
CA SER A 32 2.66 -4.24 -6.82
C SER A 32 1.21 -4.68 -6.56
N GLY A 33 0.84 -4.86 -5.29
CA GLY A 33 -0.41 -5.48 -4.86
C GLY A 33 -0.41 -7.00 -5.04
N VAL A 34 0.75 -7.63 -5.28
CA VAL A 34 0.89 -9.06 -5.57
C VAL A 34 1.66 -9.76 -4.45
N SER A 35 1.15 -10.90 -4.01
CA SER A 35 1.84 -11.87 -3.16
C SER A 35 2.20 -13.13 -3.95
N GLU A 36 3.37 -13.69 -3.66
CA GLU A 36 3.82 -15.00 -4.15
C GLU A 36 3.40 -16.15 -3.23
N GLU A 37 2.80 -15.85 -2.09
CA GLU A 37 2.32 -16.86 -1.16
C GLU A 37 1.23 -17.74 -1.78
N THR A 38 1.13 -18.97 -1.26
CA THR A 38 0.17 -19.99 -1.68
C THR A 38 -0.81 -20.32 -0.57
N ALA A 39 -1.84 -21.10 -0.88
CA ALA A 39 -2.90 -21.49 0.07
C ALA A 39 -3.63 -20.30 0.71
N LEU A 40 -3.78 -19.21 -0.05
CA LEU A 40 -4.52 -18.02 0.38
C LEU A 40 -6.02 -18.32 0.47
N PRO A 41 -6.75 -17.71 1.42
CA PRO A 41 -8.16 -18.02 1.68
C PRO A 41 -9.07 -17.73 0.49
N THR A 42 -10.06 -18.58 0.24
CA THR A 42 -11.11 -18.34 -0.76
C THR A 42 -12.42 -17.94 -0.11
N GLU A 43 -12.82 -18.66 0.94
CA GLU A 43 -14.13 -18.51 1.60
C GLU A 43 -13.95 -18.18 3.08
N TRP A 44 -14.68 -17.18 3.55
CA TRP A 44 -14.76 -16.75 4.94
C TRP A 44 -16.05 -15.96 5.20
N SER A 45 -16.32 -15.74 6.47
CA SER A 45 -17.29 -14.75 6.94
C SER A 45 -16.71 -14.09 8.19
N LYS A 46 -17.46 -13.17 8.81
CA LYS A 46 -17.08 -12.62 10.11
C LYS A 46 -16.78 -13.69 11.20
N ASP A 47 -17.38 -14.88 11.11
CA ASP A 47 -17.29 -15.93 12.14
C ASP A 47 -16.57 -17.21 11.67
N LYS A 48 -16.18 -17.30 10.39
CA LYS A 48 -15.56 -18.50 9.79
C LYS A 48 -14.36 -18.11 8.92
N GLY A 49 -13.27 -18.86 8.98
CA GLY A 49 -12.07 -18.58 8.19
C GLY A 49 -11.27 -17.36 8.68
N VAL A 50 -11.65 -16.80 9.83
CA VAL A 50 -10.91 -15.76 10.56
C VAL A 50 -9.99 -16.43 11.55
N LYS A 51 -8.68 -16.27 11.38
CA LYS A 51 -7.64 -16.78 12.28
C LYS A 51 -7.64 -16.04 13.61
N TRP A 52 -7.76 -14.71 13.53
CA TRP A 52 -7.95 -13.84 14.68
C TRP A 52 -8.55 -12.50 14.22
N GLN A 53 -9.12 -11.77 15.17
CA GLN A 53 -9.56 -10.40 14.99
C GLN A 53 -9.17 -9.56 16.20
N ALA A 54 -8.79 -8.30 15.97
CA ALA A 54 -8.44 -7.35 17.01
C ALA A 54 -9.31 -6.10 16.90
N LYS A 55 -9.88 -5.66 18.03
CA LYS A 55 -10.65 -4.42 18.09
C LYS A 55 -9.70 -3.23 17.98
N LEU A 56 -10.08 -2.24 17.18
CA LEU A 56 -9.32 -1.03 16.97
C LEU A 56 -9.95 0.13 17.75
N PRO A 57 -9.13 1.03 18.33
CA PRO A 57 -9.62 2.05 19.23
C PRO A 57 -10.39 3.16 18.51
N ALA A 58 -10.17 3.30 17.20
CA ALA A 58 -10.76 4.35 16.39
C ALA A 58 -10.73 4.02 14.89
N ARG A 59 -11.32 4.93 14.12
CA ARG A 59 -11.35 4.92 12.65
C ARG A 59 -9.95 5.10 12.06
N GLY A 60 -9.74 4.53 10.88
CA GLY A 60 -8.47 4.49 10.16
C GLY A 60 -8.69 3.95 8.76
N VAL A 61 -8.12 4.63 7.76
CA VAL A 61 -8.27 4.29 6.34
C VAL A 61 -6.97 3.71 5.75
N SER A 62 -5.87 3.79 6.51
CA SER A 62 -4.61 3.13 6.18
C SER A 62 -4.81 1.64 5.88
N SER A 63 -4.06 1.14 4.90
CA SER A 63 -3.91 -0.30 4.72
C SER A 63 -3.14 -0.87 5.92
N PRO A 64 -3.42 -2.10 6.39
CA PRO A 64 -2.48 -2.78 7.26
C PRO A 64 -1.16 -3.02 6.52
N VAL A 65 -0.06 -2.98 7.27
CA VAL A 65 1.25 -3.43 6.78
C VAL A 65 1.79 -4.50 7.70
N VAL A 66 2.49 -5.47 7.13
CA VAL A 66 3.08 -6.58 7.88
C VAL A 66 4.58 -6.58 7.62
N ALA A 67 5.39 -6.54 8.67
CA ALA A 67 6.84 -6.61 8.57
C ALA A 67 7.42 -7.36 9.76
N ALA A 68 8.34 -8.29 9.51
CA ALA A 68 9.05 -9.05 10.56
C ALA A 68 8.11 -9.67 11.61
N GLY A 69 6.99 -10.26 11.15
CA GLY A 69 6.00 -10.91 12.02
C GLY A 69 5.11 -9.96 12.82
N LYS A 70 5.13 -8.66 12.52
CA LYS A 70 4.30 -7.64 13.16
C LYS A 70 3.34 -7.02 12.16
N ALA A 71 2.09 -6.84 12.55
CA ALA A 71 1.08 -6.14 11.78
C ALA A 71 0.86 -4.74 12.36
N TYR A 72 0.89 -3.71 11.52
CA TYR A 72 0.74 -2.32 11.91
C TYR A 72 -0.47 -1.68 11.21
N VAL A 73 -1.18 -0.84 11.95
CA VAL A 73 -2.26 0.01 11.45
C VAL A 73 -2.21 1.37 12.15
N THR A 74 -2.72 2.40 11.48
CA THR A 74 -2.89 3.72 12.08
C THR A 74 -4.37 4.05 12.27
N CYS A 75 -4.67 4.87 13.27
CA CYS A 75 -6.02 5.38 13.53
C CYS A 75 -5.98 6.85 13.91
N SER A 76 -7.12 7.52 13.82
CA SER A 76 -7.30 8.86 14.37
C SER A 76 -8.62 8.96 15.13
N SER A 77 -8.61 9.71 16.23
CA SER A 77 -9.74 9.84 17.16
C SER A 77 -9.80 11.22 17.78
N GLY A 78 -10.82 11.43 18.64
CA GLY A 78 -11.06 12.72 19.27
C GLY A 78 -12.14 13.50 18.53
N LYS A 79 -12.70 14.52 19.18
CA LYS A 79 -13.81 15.31 18.62
C LYS A 79 -13.41 16.02 17.32
N LYS A 80 -12.12 16.32 17.17
CA LYS A 80 -11.54 16.97 16.01
C LYS A 80 -10.62 16.04 15.21
N ASP A 81 -10.65 14.73 15.44
CA ASP A 81 -9.72 13.77 14.82
C ASP A 81 -8.23 14.08 15.11
N ASP A 82 -7.96 14.68 16.27
CA ASP A 82 -6.66 15.25 16.69
C ASP A 82 -5.81 14.34 17.57
N ARG A 83 -6.27 13.11 17.84
CA ARG A 83 -5.48 12.06 18.49
C ARG A 83 -5.08 11.02 17.47
N LEU A 84 -3.79 10.89 17.24
CA LEU A 84 -3.21 10.00 16.24
C LEU A 84 -2.74 8.73 16.93
N HIS A 85 -2.97 7.57 16.31
CA HIS A 85 -2.67 6.28 16.89
C HIS A 85 -1.82 5.44 15.93
N VAL A 86 -0.79 4.77 16.47
CA VAL A 86 -0.05 3.71 15.79
C VAL A 86 -0.17 2.45 16.65
N LEU A 87 -0.68 1.38 16.05
CA LEU A 87 -0.89 0.10 16.73
C LEU A 87 0.00 -0.97 16.11
N CYS A 88 0.48 -1.88 16.95
CA CYS A 88 1.25 -3.04 16.54
C CYS A 88 0.64 -4.30 17.15
N PHE A 89 0.42 -5.30 16.30
CA PHE A 89 -0.05 -6.61 16.66
C PHE A 89 0.98 -7.66 16.26
N ASP A 90 1.04 -8.74 17.02
CA ASP A 90 1.68 -9.96 16.56
C ASP A 90 0.88 -10.51 15.37
N ALA A 91 1.53 -10.65 14.21
CA ALA A 91 0.83 -10.98 12.97
C ALA A 91 0.23 -12.39 12.99
N ALA A 92 0.80 -13.31 13.77
CA ALA A 92 0.33 -14.69 13.84
C ALA A 92 -0.88 -14.85 14.78
N THR A 93 -0.91 -14.09 15.88
CA THR A 93 -1.87 -14.29 16.98
C THR A 93 -2.90 -13.17 17.13
N GLY A 94 -2.65 -11.99 16.54
CA GLY A 94 -3.50 -10.81 16.72
C GLY A 94 -3.37 -10.14 18.08
N LYS A 95 -2.43 -10.60 18.93
CA LYS A 95 -2.16 -9.98 20.23
C LYS A 95 -1.61 -8.58 20.01
N GLU A 96 -2.22 -7.58 20.62
CA GLU A 96 -1.65 -6.24 20.68
C GLU A 96 -0.30 -6.29 21.43
N LEU A 97 0.76 -5.88 20.75
CA LEU A 97 2.10 -5.80 21.31
C LEU A 97 2.33 -4.44 21.94
N TRP A 98 1.88 -3.38 21.27
CA TRP A 98 1.90 -2.03 21.77
C TRP A 98 0.96 -1.12 21.00
N HIS A 99 0.59 -0.02 21.68
CA HIS A 99 -0.19 1.08 21.14
C HIS A 99 0.48 2.40 21.53
N ARG A 100 0.65 3.31 20.56
CA ARG A 100 1.16 4.66 20.78
C ARG A 100 0.16 5.69 20.33
N GLN A 101 0.09 6.78 21.09
CA GLN A 101 -0.76 7.92 20.80
C GLN A 101 0.11 9.19 20.67
N LEU A 102 -0.18 9.98 19.65
CA LEU A 102 0.39 11.31 19.42
C LEU A 102 -0.74 12.34 19.32
N ASN A 103 -0.42 13.61 19.50
CA ASN A 103 -1.37 14.70 19.24
C ASN A 103 -1.08 15.26 17.85
N ALA A 104 -2.14 15.53 17.09
CA ALA A 104 -2.05 16.18 15.80
C ALA A 104 -1.50 17.60 15.97
N THR A 105 -0.55 17.97 15.10
CA THR A 105 -0.02 19.34 15.05
C THR A 105 -0.62 20.16 13.94
N GLY A 106 -1.06 19.52 12.85
CA GLY A 106 -1.67 20.17 11.70
C GLY A 106 -3.19 20.19 11.68
N PRO A 107 -3.76 20.79 10.62
CA PRO A 107 -5.20 20.85 10.42
C PRO A 107 -5.82 19.45 10.22
N THR A 108 -7.00 19.25 10.81
CA THR A 108 -7.73 17.98 10.78
C THR A 108 -8.98 18.01 9.90
N ALA A 109 -9.14 19.02 9.04
CA ALA A 109 -10.25 19.06 8.10
C ALA A 109 -10.08 17.97 7.03
N CYS A 110 -11.14 17.20 6.78
CA CYS A 110 -11.11 16.16 5.77
C CYS A 110 -12.50 15.79 5.23
N HIS A 111 -12.51 15.11 4.08
CA HIS A 111 -13.73 14.50 3.55
C HIS A 111 -14.19 13.32 4.44
N PRO A 112 -15.51 13.03 4.57
CA PRO A 112 -16.00 11.92 5.39
C PRO A 112 -15.44 10.54 5.00
N MET A 113 -15.09 10.32 3.73
CA MET A 113 -14.46 9.07 3.25
C MET A 113 -12.96 8.93 3.59
N THR A 114 -12.39 9.84 4.38
CA THR A 114 -11.00 9.77 4.83
C THR A 114 -10.87 10.24 6.29
N CYS A 115 -9.69 10.13 6.88
CA CYS A 115 -9.37 10.56 8.25
C CYS A 115 -7.89 10.93 8.35
N MET A 116 -7.41 11.35 9.53
CA MET A 116 -6.01 11.74 9.69
C MET A 116 -5.04 10.56 9.53
N ALA A 117 -5.53 9.33 9.73
CA ALA A 117 -4.82 8.07 9.54
C ALA A 117 -5.14 7.39 8.21
N ALA A 118 -5.26 8.15 7.12
CA ALA A 118 -5.43 7.61 5.77
C ALA A 118 -4.13 7.22 5.07
N PRO A 119 -3.00 7.94 5.20
CA PRO A 119 -1.74 7.45 4.68
C PRO A 119 -1.36 6.11 5.32
N THR A 120 -1.03 5.13 4.49
CA THR A 120 -0.58 3.82 4.94
C THR A 120 0.85 3.95 5.48
N PRO A 121 1.16 3.46 6.70
CA PRO A 121 2.53 3.51 7.21
C PRO A 121 3.45 2.63 6.36
N ALA A 122 4.75 2.92 6.39
CA ALA A 122 5.77 2.00 5.88
C ALA A 122 6.44 1.28 7.05
N ALA A 123 6.87 0.03 6.87
CA ALA A 123 7.51 -0.76 7.90
C ALA A 123 8.60 -1.66 7.32
N ASP A 124 9.58 -1.98 8.14
CA ASP A 124 10.60 -2.98 7.86
C ASP A 124 10.98 -3.70 9.16
N ALA A 125 12.01 -4.55 9.11
CA ALA A 125 12.49 -5.25 10.31
C ALA A 125 13.00 -4.30 11.41
N THR A 126 13.29 -3.04 11.07
CA THR A 126 13.73 -2.05 12.04
C THR A 126 12.56 -1.33 12.70
N GLY A 127 11.35 -1.34 12.16
CA GLY A 127 10.21 -0.69 12.81
C GLY A 127 9.18 -0.14 11.82
N VAL A 128 8.42 0.87 12.26
CA VAL A 128 7.32 1.46 11.50
C VAL A 128 7.45 2.98 11.43
N TYR A 129 7.10 3.52 10.27
CA TYR A 129 7.16 4.93 9.89
C TYR A 129 5.76 5.39 9.49
N ALA A 130 5.13 6.20 10.33
CA ALA A 130 3.77 6.68 10.15
C ALA A 130 3.76 8.15 9.74
N LEU A 131 3.10 8.45 8.62
CA LEU A 131 2.72 9.80 8.20
C LEU A 131 1.21 9.95 8.44
N PHE A 132 0.80 11.07 9.03
CA PHE A 132 -0.60 11.43 9.18
C PHE A 132 -0.95 12.63 8.32
N ALA A 133 -2.22 12.78 7.94
CA ALA A 133 -2.68 13.89 7.11
C ALA A 133 -2.54 15.28 7.78
N THR A 134 -2.27 15.30 9.09
CA THR A 134 -1.90 16.50 9.86
C THR A 134 -0.42 16.89 9.68
N GLY A 135 0.34 16.19 8.84
CA GLY A 135 1.78 16.44 8.67
C GLY A 135 2.63 15.91 9.82
N ASP A 136 2.07 15.06 10.68
CA ASP A 136 2.79 14.40 11.75
C ASP A 136 3.51 13.16 11.21
N LEU A 137 4.83 13.12 11.33
CA LEU A 137 5.67 12.01 10.90
C LEU A 137 6.38 11.40 12.11
N ALA A 138 6.23 10.10 12.33
CA ALA A 138 6.80 9.42 13.48
C ALA A 138 7.43 8.08 13.09
N ALA A 139 8.53 7.74 13.76
CA ALA A 139 9.15 6.43 13.67
C ALA A 139 9.20 5.75 15.04
N PHE A 140 8.82 4.48 15.05
CA PHE A 140 8.89 3.61 16.21
C PHE A 140 9.76 2.41 15.90
N ASP A 141 10.53 1.95 16.88
CA ASP A 141 11.23 0.68 16.80
C ASP A 141 10.24 -0.51 16.91
N PRO A 142 10.68 -1.78 16.79
CA PRO A 142 9.78 -2.93 16.82
C PRO A 142 9.06 -3.12 18.17
N ASP A 143 9.59 -2.55 19.26
CA ASP A 143 9.04 -2.59 20.61
C ASP A 143 8.13 -1.37 20.92
N GLY A 144 7.98 -0.48 19.93
CA GLY A 144 7.13 0.70 20.03
C GLY A 144 7.80 1.87 20.74
N ASN A 145 9.11 1.87 20.94
CA ASN A 145 9.81 3.04 21.46
C ASN A 145 9.90 4.10 20.37
N LEU A 146 9.57 5.34 20.74
CA LEU A 146 9.69 6.47 19.81
C LEU A 146 11.17 6.70 19.48
N ARG A 147 11.52 6.58 18.20
CA ARG A 147 12.87 6.92 17.71
C ARG A 147 12.99 8.40 17.43
N TRP A 148 12.00 8.92 16.71
CA TRP A 148 11.89 10.34 16.40
C TRP A 148 10.45 10.65 16.00
N TYR A 149 10.10 11.91 16.21
CA TYR A 149 8.83 12.50 15.80
C TYR A 149 9.12 13.87 15.17
N ARG A 150 8.36 14.22 14.15
CA ARG A 150 8.52 15.45 13.39
C ARG A 150 7.16 16.01 13.00
N SER A 151 6.95 17.28 13.30
CA SER A 151 5.80 18.05 12.80
C SER A 151 6.20 18.76 11.52
N LEU A 152 5.73 18.26 10.37
CA LEU A 152 6.00 18.88 9.08
C LEU A 152 5.31 20.23 8.93
N VAL A 153 4.16 20.44 9.59
CA VAL A 153 3.50 21.76 9.63
C VAL A 153 4.29 22.76 10.50
N GLY A 154 5.06 22.28 11.48
CA GLY A 154 6.01 23.12 12.22
C GLY A 154 7.17 23.58 11.34
N ASP A 155 7.68 22.70 10.49
CA ASP A 155 8.78 23.00 9.57
C ASP A 155 8.33 23.81 8.34
N TYR A 156 7.10 23.56 7.88
CA TYR A 156 6.51 24.11 6.66
C TYR A 156 5.09 24.62 6.99
N PRO A 157 4.98 25.84 7.55
CA PRO A 157 3.74 26.35 8.12
C PRO A 157 2.61 26.56 7.11
N ALA A 158 2.88 26.56 5.80
CA ALA A 158 1.85 26.66 4.80
C ALA A 158 1.35 25.30 4.32
N ILE A 159 1.73 24.15 4.90
CA ILE A 159 1.05 22.88 4.61
C ILE A 159 -0.44 23.02 4.94
N THR A 160 -1.30 22.65 3.99
CA THR A 160 -2.75 22.70 4.15
C THR A 160 -3.37 21.31 4.04
N ASN A 161 -4.49 21.11 4.74
CA ASN A 161 -5.29 19.89 4.68
C ASN A 161 -6.78 20.26 4.60
N GLN A 162 -7.33 20.40 3.38
CA GLN A 162 -8.72 20.82 3.19
C GLN A 162 -9.69 19.64 3.05
N VAL A 163 -9.21 18.55 2.45
CA VAL A 163 -10.02 17.37 2.07
C VAL A 163 -9.41 16.05 2.53
N GLY A 164 -8.37 16.10 3.37
CA GLY A 164 -7.59 14.94 3.78
C GLY A 164 -6.37 14.69 2.88
N MET A 165 -5.43 13.90 3.38
CA MET A 165 -4.28 13.39 2.64
C MET A 165 -4.27 11.86 2.72
N ALA A 166 -3.71 11.21 1.71
CA ALA A 166 -3.75 9.74 1.57
C ALA A 166 -2.53 9.18 0.83
N ALA A 167 -1.70 10.04 0.22
CA ALA A 167 -0.40 9.63 -0.30
C ALA A 167 0.43 9.05 0.83
N SER A 168 0.90 7.82 0.65
CA SER A 168 1.61 7.07 1.69
C SER A 168 3.12 7.27 1.57
N PRO A 169 3.86 7.33 2.69
CA PRO A 169 5.32 7.28 2.63
C PRO A 169 5.79 5.90 2.15
N VAL A 170 6.97 5.85 1.54
CA VAL A 170 7.59 4.60 1.06
C VAL A 170 9.06 4.55 1.45
N LEU A 171 9.59 3.35 1.65
CA LEU A 171 11.01 3.17 1.96
C LEU A 171 11.83 3.09 0.67
N ALA A 172 12.96 3.79 0.65
CA ALA A 172 13.99 3.71 -0.37
C ALA A 172 15.34 3.57 0.32
N LYS A 173 15.80 2.33 0.52
CA LYS A 173 17.00 2.00 1.31
C LYS A 173 16.90 2.55 2.74
N ASP A 174 17.80 3.44 3.13
CA ASP A 174 17.92 4.13 4.42
C ASP A 174 17.09 5.43 4.50
N LYS A 175 16.21 5.66 3.52
CA LYS A 175 15.39 6.88 3.43
C LYS A 175 13.91 6.54 3.43
N LEU A 176 13.14 7.36 4.13
CA LEU A 176 11.70 7.44 4.02
C LEU A 176 11.35 8.54 3.02
N ILE A 177 10.72 8.16 1.91
CA ILE A 177 10.19 9.10 0.94
C ILE A 177 8.83 9.59 1.44
N VAL A 178 8.70 10.89 1.65
CA VAL A 178 7.53 11.55 2.23
C VAL A 178 6.87 12.43 1.16
N PRO A 179 5.77 11.96 0.54
CA PRO A 179 5.00 12.78 -0.39
C PRO A 179 4.15 13.78 0.39
N MET A 180 4.22 15.06 0.04
CA MET A 180 3.43 16.12 0.67
C MET A 180 2.85 17.11 -0.35
N ASP A 181 2.24 16.59 -1.41
CA ASP A 181 1.54 17.41 -2.39
C ASP A 181 0.22 17.96 -1.80
N ASN A 182 0.11 19.28 -1.70
CA ASN A 182 -1.06 20.01 -1.18
C ASN A 182 -1.15 21.43 -1.79
N ASP A 183 -2.21 22.19 -1.48
CA ASP A 183 -2.42 23.54 -2.04
C ASP A 183 -1.48 24.63 -1.47
N GLY A 184 -0.70 24.29 -0.45
CA GLY A 184 0.22 25.20 0.23
C GLY A 184 1.69 24.81 0.06
N ASP A 185 2.40 24.48 1.14
CA ASP A 185 3.78 23.99 1.04
C ASP A 185 3.81 22.55 0.49
N SER A 186 3.85 22.45 -0.83
CA SER A 186 3.83 21.20 -1.60
C SER A 186 5.26 20.71 -1.91
N PHE A 187 5.58 19.48 -1.53
CA PHE A 187 6.93 18.93 -1.74
C PHE A 187 6.99 17.40 -1.74
N LEU A 188 8.11 16.88 -2.22
CA LEU A 188 8.58 15.52 -1.95
C LEU A 188 9.87 15.63 -1.13
N ALA A 189 10.00 14.86 -0.06
CA ALA A 189 11.22 14.82 0.73
C ALA A 189 11.73 13.38 0.90
N ALA A 190 13.04 13.22 1.04
CA ALA A 190 13.61 12.04 1.68
C ALA A 190 14.05 12.39 3.08
N VAL A 191 13.63 11.59 4.03
CA VAL A 191 13.98 11.69 5.44
C VAL A 191 14.83 10.49 5.81
N ASP A 192 15.95 10.71 6.49
CA ASP A 192 16.76 9.64 7.04
C ASP A 192 15.96 8.84 8.08
N VAL A 193 15.87 7.53 7.89
CA VAL A 193 15.03 6.67 8.75
C VAL A 193 15.53 6.57 10.19
N LYS A 194 16.81 6.85 10.44
CA LYS A 194 17.43 6.74 11.75
C LYS A 194 17.19 7.98 12.60
N TYR A 195 17.21 9.17 12.00
CA TYR A 195 17.20 10.44 12.72
C TYR A 195 16.00 11.35 12.42
N GLY A 196 15.19 11.04 11.41
CA GLY A 196 14.03 11.86 11.06
C GLY A 196 14.39 13.20 10.40
N LYS A 197 15.63 13.36 9.93
CA LYS A 197 16.12 14.59 9.29
C LYS A 197 16.00 14.51 7.77
N ASN A 198 15.73 15.63 7.12
CA ASN A 198 15.81 15.69 5.66
C ASN A 198 17.21 15.28 5.18
N VAL A 199 17.25 14.38 4.21
CA VAL A 199 18.40 14.22 3.32
C VAL A 199 18.27 15.20 2.16
N TRP A 200 17.08 15.28 1.57
CA TRP A 200 16.74 16.24 0.53
C TRP A 200 15.25 16.59 0.56
N LYS A 201 14.91 17.72 -0.04
CA LYS A 201 13.53 18.18 -0.30
C LYS A 201 13.49 18.81 -1.68
N VAL A 202 12.45 18.50 -2.44
CA VAL A 202 12.14 19.16 -3.71
C VAL A 202 10.75 19.76 -3.66
N ASP A 203 10.66 21.03 -4.03
CA ASP A 203 9.37 21.70 -4.16
C ASP A 203 8.58 21.10 -5.32
N ARG A 204 7.28 20.96 -5.11
CA ARG A 204 6.34 20.43 -6.08
C ARG A 204 5.23 21.44 -6.34
N PRO A 205 4.51 21.33 -7.47
CA PRO A 205 3.38 22.21 -7.74
C PRO A 205 2.40 22.21 -6.58
N ARG A 206 1.89 23.39 -6.21
CA ARG A 206 0.84 23.53 -5.20
C ARG A 206 -0.46 22.98 -5.76
N SER A 207 -0.77 21.74 -5.42
CA SER A 207 -1.91 20.99 -5.92
C SER A 207 -2.12 19.78 -5.04
N ILE A 208 -3.38 19.50 -4.71
CA ILE A 208 -3.76 18.29 -3.99
C ILE A 208 -3.49 17.05 -4.84
N ASN A 209 -2.74 16.10 -4.28
CA ASN A 209 -2.44 14.82 -4.89
C ASN A 209 -2.29 13.75 -3.81
N TRP A 210 -2.96 12.62 -4.03
CA TRP A 210 -3.06 11.49 -3.12
C TRP A 210 -2.30 10.25 -3.64
N VAL A 211 -1.56 10.39 -4.75
CA VAL A 211 -0.75 9.31 -5.30
C VAL A 211 0.41 8.97 -4.36
N THR A 212 0.67 7.68 -4.18
CA THR A 212 1.83 7.19 -3.44
C THR A 212 3.03 7.06 -4.39
N PRO A 213 4.23 7.55 -4.03
CA PRO A 213 5.42 7.36 -4.86
C PRO A 213 5.78 5.88 -5.03
N LEU A 214 6.35 5.54 -6.18
CA LEU A 214 6.90 4.21 -6.45
C LEU A 214 8.42 4.28 -6.39
N VAL A 215 9.06 3.23 -5.88
CA VAL A 215 10.52 3.10 -5.84
C VAL A 215 10.95 1.98 -6.78
N ARG A 216 11.97 2.23 -7.59
CA ARG A 216 12.54 1.20 -8.47
C ARG A 216 14.07 1.24 -8.49
N ASP A 217 14.68 0.09 -8.73
CA ASP A 217 16.11 -0.01 -9.04
C ASP A 217 16.32 0.03 -10.57
N THR A 218 17.39 0.67 -11.01
CA THR A 218 17.78 0.85 -12.41
C THR A 218 19.23 0.41 -12.65
N GLY A 219 19.62 -0.75 -12.14
CA GLY A 219 20.97 -1.30 -12.33
C GLY A 219 22.01 -0.53 -11.51
N GLY A 220 21.71 -0.32 -10.22
CA GLY A 220 22.62 0.31 -9.25
C GLY A 220 22.27 1.76 -8.90
N LYS A 221 21.25 2.34 -9.51
CA LYS A 221 20.64 3.60 -9.08
C LYS A 221 19.19 3.38 -8.69
N THR A 222 18.76 4.04 -7.62
CA THR A 222 17.37 3.98 -7.15
C THR A 222 16.63 5.24 -7.60
N GLU A 223 15.45 5.06 -8.17
CA GLU A 223 14.57 6.15 -8.58
C GLU A 223 13.28 6.15 -7.76
N VAL A 224 12.78 7.36 -7.48
CA VAL A 224 11.45 7.60 -6.95
C VAL A 224 10.58 8.15 -8.07
N LEU A 225 9.58 7.40 -8.49
CA LEU A 225 8.59 7.82 -9.47
C LEU A 225 7.40 8.43 -8.75
N PHE A 226 7.08 9.69 -9.04
CA PHE A 226 5.98 10.38 -8.37
C PHE A 226 5.13 11.17 -9.38
N ALA A 227 3.93 10.64 -9.65
CA ALA A 227 2.95 11.29 -10.49
C ALA A 227 2.36 12.51 -9.79
N GLY A 228 2.06 13.56 -10.56
CA GLY A 228 1.41 14.77 -10.08
C GLY A 228 0.78 15.54 -11.24
N PRO A 229 0.43 16.82 -11.03
CA PRO A 229 -0.32 17.61 -12.02
C PRO A 229 0.42 17.81 -13.35
N ASN A 230 1.76 17.74 -13.34
CA ASN A 230 2.59 17.93 -14.52
C ASN A 230 2.96 16.61 -15.24
N GLY A 231 2.42 15.48 -14.79
CA GLY A 231 2.77 14.14 -15.28
C GLY A 231 3.59 13.33 -14.26
N LEU A 232 4.28 12.30 -14.76
CA LEU A 232 5.13 11.41 -13.96
C LEU A 232 6.57 11.90 -13.94
N THR A 233 7.07 12.27 -12.75
CA THR A 233 8.47 12.67 -12.56
C THR A 233 9.25 11.57 -11.88
N ALA A 234 10.46 11.29 -12.37
CA ALA A 234 11.44 10.48 -11.64
C ALA A 234 12.48 11.35 -10.95
N TYR A 235 12.74 11.03 -9.70
CA TYR A 235 13.75 11.64 -8.87
C TYR A 235 14.83 10.62 -8.53
N ASP A 236 16.07 11.06 -8.45
CA ASP A 236 17.15 10.29 -7.85
C ASP A 236 16.88 10.13 -6.34
N ALA A 237 16.82 8.90 -5.84
CA ALA A 237 16.47 8.64 -4.45
C ALA A 237 17.52 9.15 -3.45
N ASP A 238 18.78 9.32 -3.87
CA ASP A 238 19.87 9.69 -2.98
C ASP A 238 19.95 11.21 -2.77
N ASN A 239 19.62 12.01 -3.79
CA ASN A 239 19.76 13.48 -3.74
C ASN A 239 18.51 14.29 -4.15
N GLY A 240 17.43 13.64 -4.59
CA GLY A 240 16.19 14.30 -5.00
C GLY A 240 16.27 14.98 -6.37
N GLY A 241 17.39 14.87 -7.09
CA GLY A 241 17.56 15.44 -8.42
C GLY A 241 16.55 14.86 -9.40
N LYS A 242 15.85 15.74 -10.13
CA LYS A 242 14.94 15.32 -11.21
C LYS A 242 15.75 14.64 -12.31
N ARG A 243 15.42 13.38 -12.61
CA ARG A 243 16.07 12.59 -13.66
C ARG A 243 15.37 12.76 -15.01
N TRP A 244 14.05 12.59 -15.02
CA TRP A 244 13.24 12.74 -16.22
C TRP A 244 11.80 13.08 -15.86
N LEU A 245 11.05 13.57 -16.86
CA LEU A 245 9.63 13.87 -16.77
C LEU A 245 8.91 13.27 -17.96
N TYR A 246 7.94 12.43 -17.69
CA TYR A 246 6.94 12.03 -18.68
C TYR A 246 5.72 12.93 -18.49
N LYS A 247 5.36 13.70 -19.53
CA LYS A 247 4.29 14.71 -19.47
C LYS A 247 2.88 14.09 -19.45
N GLU A 248 2.76 12.81 -19.77
CA GLU A 248 1.54 12.02 -19.55
C GLU A 248 1.65 11.23 -18.24
N GLY A 249 0.60 10.51 -17.85
CA GLY A 249 0.66 9.69 -16.63
C GLY A 249 0.44 10.44 -15.33
N GLY A 250 -0.06 11.67 -15.39
CA GLY A 250 -0.56 12.40 -14.21
C GLY A 250 -1.80 11.69 -13.63
N GLY A 251 -1.97 11.78 -12.32
CA GLY A 251 -3.10 11.21 -11.59
C GLY A 251 -3.24 11.92 -10.25
N ALA A 252 -4.47 11.98 -9.73
CA ALA A 252 -4.75 12.64 -8.46
C ALA A 252 -4.88 11.64 -7.31
N ILE A 253 -5.39 10.42 -7.54
CA ILE A 253 -5.73 9.47 -6.47
C ILE A 253 -5.04 8.12 -6.64
N PRO A 254 -5.38 7.31 -7.65
CA PRO A 254 -4.83 5.96 -7.76
C PRO A 254 -3.34 5.97 -8.11
N THR A 255 -2.61 5.06 -7.50
CA THR A 255 -1.17 4.84 -7.73
C THR A 255 -0.96 3.81 -8.83
N GLY A 256 0.06 4.01 -9.67
CA GLY A 256 0.41 3.05 -10.71
C GLY A 256 0.93 1.71 -10.18
N SER A 257 1.09 0.74 -11.06
CA SER A 257 1.70 -0.56 -10.75
C SER A 257 2.91 -0.78 -11.66
N LEU A 258 4.07 -1.07 -11.07
CA LEU A 258 5.30 -1.36 -11.80
C LEU A 258 5.56 -2.88 -11.80
N ILE A 259 5.61 -3.48 -12.98
CA ILE A 259 5.93 -4.89 -13.17
C ILE A 259 7.16 -5.01 -14.07
N GLY A 260 8.30 -5.38 -13.48
CA GLY A 260 9.59 -5.23 -14.13
C GLY A 260 9.80 -3.77 -14.53
N ASP A 261 9.99 -3.54 -15.83
CA ASP A 261 10.15 -2.19 -16.38
C ASP A 261 8.86 -1.61 -16.98
N THR A 262 7.72 -2.28 -16.85
CA THR A 262 6.46 -1.80 -17.40
C THR A 262 5.64 -1.15 -16.30
N LEU A 263 5.36 0.14 -16.47
CA LEU A 263 4.55 0.92 -15.55
C LEU A 263 3.12 1.06 -16.10
N PHE A 264 2.15 0.63 -15.30
CA PHE A 264 0.73 0.78 -15.56
C PHE A 264 0.19 1.99 -14.81
N LEU A 265 -0.22 3.02 -15.54
CA LEU A 265 -0.64 4.33 -15.07
C LEU A 265 -2.17 4.48 -15.15
N PRO A 266 -2.86 4.81 -14.05
CA PRO A 266 -4.31 5.01 -14.01
C PRO A 266 -4.72 6.42 -14.50
N THR A 267 -4.42 6.74 -15.76
CA THR A 267 -4.71 8.04 -16.38
C THR A 267 -5.71 7.88 -17.52
N GLY A 268 -6.96 8.33 -17.34
CA GLY A 268 -8.01 8.23 -18.39
C GLY A 268 -8.41 6.79 -18.75
N GLY A 269 -8.37 5.90 -17.76
CA GLY A 269 -8.33 4.44 -17.93
C GLY A 269 -7.07 3.91 -17.27
N VAL A 270 -6.52 2.82 -17.81
CA VAL A 270 -5.15 2.38 -17.49
C VAL A 270 -4.32 2.42 -18.77
N SER A 271 -3.12 2.98 -18.72
CA SER A 271 -2.14 2.97 -19.82
C SER A 271 -0.86 2.28 -19.36
N ALA A 272 -0.17 1.55 -20.22
CA ALA A 272 1.10 0.90 -19.88
C ALA A 272 2.22 1.51 -20.70
N VAL A 273 3.34 1.83 -20.05
CA VAL A 273 4.53 2.38 -20.68
C VAL A 273 5.75 1.56 -20.28
N LYS A 274 6.68 1.36 -21.22
CA LYS A 274 7.98 0.77 -20.93
C LYS A 274 8.91 1.85 -20.40
N LEU A 275 9.59 1.57 -19.30
CA LEU A 275 10.59 2.43 -18.73
C LEU A 275 11.99 1.94 -19.09
N GLY A 276 12.83 2.85 -19.55
CA GLY A 276 14.28 2.69 -19.66
C GLY A 276 15.02 3.43 -18.54
N PRO A 277 16.35 3.50 -18.64
CA PRO A 277 17.21 4.20 -17.68
C PRO A 277 16.96 5.72 -17.58
N ASP A 278 16.53 6.33 -18.70
CA ASP A 278 16.36 7.78 -18.85
C ASP A 278 14.89 8.20 -19.01
N GLY A 279 13.94 7.29 -18.74
CA GLY A 279 12.51 7.56 -18.73
C GLY A 279 11.69 6.63 -19.60
N VAL A 280 10.49 7.09 -19.98
CA VAL A 280 9.57 6.32 -20.83
C VAL A 280 10.18 6.14 -22.22
N THR A 281 10.19 4.91 -22.71
CA THR A 281 10.74 4.54 -24.02
C THR A 281 9.64 4.12 -24.97
N GLY A 282 9.60 4.74 -26.15
CA GLY A 282 8.63 4.42 -27.20
C GLY A 282 7.21 4.87 -26.88
N GLU A 283 6.27 4.40 -27.70
CA GLU A 283 4.85 4.66 -27.52
C GLU A 283 4.26 3.81 -26.37
N PRO A 284 3.12 4.23 -25.79
CA PRO A 284 2.40 3.42 -24.82
C PRO A 284 2.10 2.01 -25.36
N LEU A 285 2.42 0.98 -24.58
CA LEU A 285 2.24 -0.43 -24.94
C LEU A 285 0.75 -0.79 -25.08
N MET A 286 -0.09 -0.18 -24.25
CA MET A 286 -1.54 -0.35 -24.28
C MET A 286 -2.26 0.81 -23.62
N LYS A 287 -3.54 0.99 -23.97
CA LYS A 287 -4.49 1.91 -23.32
C LYS A 287 -5.85 1.24 -23.14
N ALA A 288 -6.21 0.92 -21.90
CA ALA A 288 -7.48 0.34 -21.49
C ALA A 288 -8.42 1.45 -21.00
N LYS A 289 -9.09 2.14 -21.92
CA LYS A 289 -9.90 3.34 -21.61
C LYS A 289 -11.12 3.06 -20.72
N GLU A 290 -11.65 1.83 -20.77
CA GLU A 290 -12.85 1.44 -20.03
C GLU A 290 -12.54 1.01 -18.58
N MET A 291 -11.26 0.87 -18.25
CA MET A 291 -10.73 0.51 -16.94
C MET A 291 -10.66 1.75 -16.04
N ALA A 292 -11.83 2.25 -15.65
CA ALA A 292 -11.92 3.34 -14.70
C ALA A 292 -11.27 2.94 -13.37
N SER A 293 -10.43 3.83 -12.86
CA SER A 293 -9.82 3.75 -11.53
C SER A 293 -9.99 5.14 -10.93
N ARG A 294 -10.95 5.29 -10.01
CA ARG A 294 -11.25 6.57 -9.36
C ARG A 294 -10.57 6.68 -7.99
N HIS A 295 -10.60 5.59 -7.22
CA HIS A 295 -9.99 5.51 -5.89
C HIS A 295 -8.97 4.36 -5.84
N GLY A 296 -9.42 3.12 -6.10
CA GLY A 296 -8.58 1.93 -6.07
C GLY A 296 -7.55 1.91 -7.19
N SER A 297 -6.29 1.65 -6.82
CA SER A 297 -5.15 1.55 -7.75
C SER A 297 -5.25 0.24 -8.56
N PRO A 298 -4.90 0.23 -9.87
CA PRO A 298 -4.98 -0.98 -10.67
C PRO A 298 -4.00 -2.05 -10.17
N LEU A 299 -4.40 -3.32 -10.25
CA LEU A 299 -3.55 -4.49 -10.00
C LEU A 299 -3.15 -5.11 -11.34
N VAL A 300 -1.90 -5.52 -11.49
CA VAL A 300 -1.47 -6.30 -12.67
C VAL A 300 -1.04 -7.67 -12.21
N TYR A 301 -1.78 -8.69 -12.60
CA TYR A 301 -1.57 -10.05 -12.13
C TYR A 301 -1.98 -11.08 -13.19
N LYS A 302 -1.17 -12.13 -13.38
CA LYS A 302 -1.44 -13.23 -14.32
C LYS A 302 -1.82 -12.76 -15.74
N GLY A 303 -1.12 -11.75 -16.27
CA GLY A 303 -1.32 -11.25 -17.62
C GLY A 303 -2.55 -10.35 -17.81
N ARG A 304 -3.19 -9.93 -16.71
CA ARG A 304 -4.37 -9.05 -16.71
C ARG A 304 -4.12 -7.81 -15.87
N VAL A 305 -4.77 -6.72 -16.26
CA VAL A 305 -4.97 -5.53 -15.43
C VAL A 305 -6.35 -5.66 -14.79
N TYR A 306 -6.44 -5.53 -13.48
CA TYR A 306 -7.69 -5.46 -12.73
C TYR A 306 -7.86 -4.07 -12.15
N ALA A 307 -9.07 -3.52 -12.25
CA ALA A 307 -9.40 -2.22 -11.67
C ALA A 307 -10.78 -2.26 -11.03
N VAL A 308 -10.95 -1.42 -10.01
CA VAL A 308 -12.21 -1.20 -9.33
C VAL A 308 -12.48 0.30 -9.23
N ASP A 309 -13.75 0.69 -9.15
CA ASP A 309 -14.13 2.09 -9.07
C ASP A 309 -15.22 2.42 -8.03
N GLY A 310 -15.36 3.73 -7.77
CA GLY A 310 -16.39 4.27 -6.87
C GLY A 310 -17.82 4.17 -7.41
N ASN A 311 -18.04 3.58 -8.59
CA ASN A 311 -19.37 3.24 -9.09
C ASN A 311 -19.72 1.76 -8.81
N GLY A 312 -18.82 1.03 -8.16
CA GLY A 312 -19.02 -0.37 -7.79
C GLY A 312 -18.68 -1.35 -8.89
N PHE A 313 -17.87 -0.98 -9.88
CA PHE A 313 -17.42 -1.92 -10.91
C PHE A 313 -16.15 -2.66 -10.50
N ILE A 314 -16.07 -3.93 -10.88
CA ILE A 314 -14.81 -4.67 -11.04
C ILE A 314 -14.64 -4.92 -12.53
N ALA A 315 -13.49 -4.57 -13.08
CA ALA A 315 -13.17 -4.78 -14.48
C ALA A 315 -11.81 -5.46 -14.65
N ALA A 316 -11.64 -6.14 -15.78
CA ALA A 316 -10.34 -6.63 -16.21
C ALA A 316 -10.08 -6.33 -17.68
N ALA A 317 -8.81 -6.11 -18.00
CA ALA A 317 -8.32 -5.99 -19.35
C ALA A 317 -7.07 -6.87 -19.55
N ASP A 318 -6.83 -7.29 -20.79
CA ASP A 318 -5.57 -7.95 -21.13
C ASP A 318 -4.39 -6.97 -20.95
N ALA A 319 -3.36 -7.37 -20.21
CA ALA A 319 -2.27 -6.46 -19.83
C ALA A 319 -1.32 -6.11 -20.98
N LYS A 320 -1.38 -6.84 -22.10
CA LYS A 320 -0.56 -6.56 -23.29
C LYS A 320 -1.27 -5.64 -24.26
N THR A 321 -2.57 -5.85 -24.46
CA THR A 321 -3.36 -5.16 -25.51
C THR A 321 -4.24 -4.05 -24.95
N GLY A 322 -4.58 -4.09 -23.65
CA GLY A 322 -5.52 -3.18 -23.02
C GLY A 322 -6.99 -3.44 -23.40
N LYS A 323 -7.29 -4.53 -24.10
CA LYS A 323 -8.66 -4.93 -24.44
C LYS A 323 -9.41 -5.30 -23.16
N THR A 324 -10.54 -4.64 -22.90
CA THR A 324 -11.47 -5.02 -21.83
C THR A 324 -11.97 -6.45 -22.05
N LEU A 325 -11.92 -7.26 -20.99
CA LEU A 325 -12.35 -8.65 -21.00
C LEU A 325 -13.72 -8.79 -20.33
N PHE A 326 -13.87 -8.18 -19.16
CA PHE A 326 -15.15 -8.09 -18.45
C PHE A 326 -15.24 -6.78 -17.65
N LYS A 327 -16.47 -6.41 -17.31
CA LYS A 327 -16.78 -5.28 -16.42
C LYS A 327 -18.12 -5.53 -15.72
N GLU A 328 -18.06 -5.87 -14.46
CA GLU A 328 -19.22 -6.30 -13.68
C GLU A 328 -19.49 -5.39 -12.51
N ARG A 329 -20.78 -5.12 -12.24
CA ARG A 329 -21.21 -4.22 -11.17
C ARG A 329 -21.52 -5.01 -9.90
N LYS A 330 -20.93 -4.59 -8.77
CA LYS A 330 -21.25 -5.06 -7.42
C LYS A 330 -22.17 -4.07 -6.70
N LYS A 331 -22.70 -4.49 -5.55
CA LYS A 331 -23.73 -3.77 -4.78
C LYS A 331 -23.20 -2.56 -3.98
N ALA A 332 -21.91 -2.25 -4.07
CA ALA A 332 -21.27 -1.17 -3.33
C ALA A 332 -20.05 -0.63 -4.09
N PRO A 333 -19.70 0.66 -3.89
CA PRO A 333 -18.49 1.28 -4.42
C PRO A 333 -17.21 0.66 -3.86
N PHE A 334 -16.08 0.89 -4.53
CA PHE A 334 -14.75 0.50 -4.08
C PHE A 334 -13.88 1.72 -3.79
N SER A 335 -13.27 1.72 -2.61
CA SER A 335 -12.16 2.60 -2.23
C SER A 335 -10.83 1.85 -2.16
N ALA A 336 -10.85 0.63 -1.64
CA ALA A 336 -9.69 -0.25 -1.58
C ALA A 336 -9.24 -0.72 -2.98
N SER A 337 -7.93 -0.69 -3.20
CA SER A 337 -7.29 -1.32 -4.37
C SER A 337 -7.39 -2.85 -4.30
N PRO A 338 -7.58 -3.56 -5.44
CA PRO A 338 -7.45 -5.00 -5.50
C PRO A 338 -6.03 -5.47 -5.16
N VAL A 339 -5.94 -6.65 -4.56
CA VAL A 339 -4.68 -7.38 -4.32
C VAL A 339 -4.78 -8.80 -4.85
N GLY A 340 -3.66 -9.42 -5.21
CA GLY A 340 -3.64 -10.75 -5.82
C GLY A 340 -2.54 -11.64 -5.28
N GLY A 341 -2.75 -12.95 -5.40
CA GLY A 341 -1.82 -13.98 -4.95
C GLY A 341 -2.46 -15.36 -5.09
N ASP A 342 -1.67 -16.43 -5.13
CA ASP A 342 -2.18 -17.81 -5.21
C ASP A 342 -3.22 -18.05 -6.33
N GLY A 343 -3.08 -17.36 -7.47
CA GLY A 343 -4.04 -17.46 -8.58
C GLY A 343 -5.41 -16.82 -8.30
N LYS A 344 -5.51 -15.94 -7.31
CA LYS A 344 -6.73 -15.24 -6.90
C LYS A 344 -6.55 -13.73 -6.94
N VAL A 345 -7.64 -13.00 -7.15
CA VAL A 345 -7.73 -11.54 -7.00
C VAL A 345 -8.80 -11.23 -5.97
N TYR A 346 -8.47 -10.38 -5.01
CA TYR A 346 -9.35 -9.96 -3.92
C TYR A 346 -9.76 -8.50 -4.11
N CYS A 347 -11.06 -8.28 -4.28
CA CYS A 347 -11.65 -6.96 -4.42
C CYS A 347 -12.61 -6.71 -3.26
N VAL A 348 -12.22 -5.89 -2.27
CA VAL A 348 -13.10 -5.53 -1.14
C VAL A 348 -13.78 -4.19 -1.39
N ASN A 349 -15.10 -4.17 -1.31
CA ASN A 349 -15.89 -2.95 -1.46
C ASN A 349 -16.12 -2.24 -0.11
N GLU A 350 -16.68 -1.03 -0.17
CA GLU A 350 -16.88 -0.18 1.01
C GLU A 350 -17.85 -0.77 2.03
N LYS A 351 -18.66 -1.78 1.67
CA LYS A 351 -19.52 -2.50 2.64
C LYS A 351 -18.81 -3.67 3.33
N GLY A 352 -17.53 -3.90 3.06
CA GLY A 352 -16.76 -5.02 3.61
C GLY A 352 -16.99 -6.36 2.91
N VAL A 353 -17.64 -6.35 1.74
CA VAL A 353 -17.80 -7.56 0.92
C VAL A 353 -16.58 -7.70 0.01
N THR A 354 -15.84 -8.79 0.18
CA THR A 354 -14.71 -9.16 -0.67
C THR A 354 -15.16 -10.15 -1.73
N THR A 355 -15.10 -9.73 -2.99
CA THR A 355 -15.26 -10.61 -4.14
C THR A 355 -13.91 -11.22 -4.50
N VAL A 356 -13.83 -12.55 -4.44
CA VAL A 356 -12.64 -13.34 -4.79
C VAL A 356 -12.81 -13.86 -6.21
N LEU A 357 -11.91 -13.48 -7.10
CA LEU A 357 -11.91 -13.91 -8.49
C LEU A 357 -10.80 -14.92 -8.76
N ARG A 358 -11.03 -15.84 -9.70
CA ARG A 358 -9.93 -16.58 -10.32
C ARG A 358 -9.10 -15.61 -11.16
N ALA A 359 -7.79 -15.60 -10.96
CA ALA A 359 -6.89 -14.75 -11.72
C ALA A 359 -6.57 -15.34 -13.10
N GLY A 360 -6.31 -14.47 -14.08
CA GLY A 360 -5.84 -14.82 -15.42
C GLY A 360 -6.93 -15.23 -16.43
N THR A 361 -8.17 -15.38 -16.00
CA THR A 361 -9.31 -15.70 -16.88
C THR A 361 -9.73 -14.50 -17.73
N ASP A 362 -10.42 -14.78 -18.84
CA ASP A 362 -11.07 -13.76 -19.68
C ASP A 362 -12.51 -13.50 -19.24
N GLU A 363 -13.07 -14.38 -18.41
CA GLU A 363 -14.42 -14.28 -17.85
C GLU A 363 -14.39 -13.81 -16.39
N PHE A 364 -15.51 -13.24 -15.93
CA PHE A 364 -15.72 -12.88 -14.53
C PHE A 364 -15.99 -14.12 -13.67
N ASP A 365 -14.94 -14.89 -13.40
CA ASP A 365 -14.98 -16.13 -12.62
C ASP A 365 -14.89 -15.82 -11.12
N VAL A 366 -16.05 -15.71 -10.47
CA VAL A 366 -16.18 -15.48 -9.03
C VAL A 366 -16.04 -16.81 -8.28
N LEU A 367 -15.02 -16.89 -7.43
CA LEU A 367 -14.79 -18.01 -6.53
C LEU A 367 -15.62 -17.89 -5.25
N ALA A 368 -15.76 -16.68 -4.71
CA ALA A 368 -16.53 -16.41 -3.50
C ALA A 368 -16.88 -14.93 -3.36
N ASP A 369 -17.94 -14.65 -2.60
CA ASP A 369 -18.22 -13.34 -2.01
C ASP A 369 -18.24 -13.50 -0.48
N ASN A 370 -17.37 -12.76 0.22
CA ASN A 370 -17.18 -12.90 1.66
C ASN A 370 -17.53 -11.59 2.36
N ASP A 371 -18.47 -11.63 3.30
CA ASP A 371 -18.99 -10.44 3.99
C ASP A 371 -18.48 -10.36 5.43
N LEU A 372 -17.78 -9.27 5.76
CA LEU A 372 -17.34 -8.95 7.11
C LEU A 372 -18.38 -8.15 7.91
N GLY A 373 -19.39 -7.57 7.25
CA GLY A 373 -20.44 -6.78 7.88
C GLY A 373 -20.01 -5.42 8.41
N GLU A 374 -18.83 -4.95 8.02
CA GLU A 374 -18.23 -3.69 8.47
C GLU A 374 -17.59 -2.93 7.31
N GLU A 375 -17.60 -1.59 7.37
CA GLU A 375 -17.02 -0.74 6.31
C GLU A 375 -15.51 -0.96 6.17
N VAL A 376 -15.06 -1.09 4.91
CA VAL A 376 -13.65 -1.25 4.54
C VAL A 376 -13.27 -0.23 3.49
N LEU A 377 -12.34 0.67 3.84
CA LEU A 377 -11.78 1.66 2.91
C LEU A 377 -10.32 1.37 2.55
N GLY A 378 -9.57 0.71 3.46
CA GLY A 378 -8.16 0.38 3.28
C GLY A 378 -7.94 -0.84 2.38
N THR A 379 -6.83 -0.85 1.64
CA THR A 379 -6.43 -2.00 0.83
C THR A 379 -5.97 -3.17 1.72
N PRO A 380 -6.44 -4.42 1.50
CA PRO A 380 -5.94 -5.57 2.26
C PRO A 380 -4.43 -5.78 2.09
N ALA A 381 -3.80 -6.36 3.10
CA ALA A 381 -2.43 -6.88 3.00
C ALA A 381 -2.45 -8.42 2.93
N ILE A 382 -1.45 -9.00 2.27
CA ILE A 382 -1.27 -10.46 2.22
C ILE A 382 0.05 -10.79 2.88
N SER A 383 0.03 -11.65 3.89
CA SER A 383 1.24 -12.15 4.55
C SER A 383 0.93 -13.41 5.35
N GLY A 384 1.87 -14.35 5.41
CA GLY A 384 1.77 -15.55 6.24
C GLY A 384 0.56 -16.43 5.91
N GLY A 385 0.21 -16.54 4.63
CA GLY A 385 -0.95 -17.29 4.15
C GLY A 385 -2.29 -16.61 4.44
N CYS A 386 -2.28 -15.37 4.92
CA CYS A 386 -3.45 -14.66 5.42
C CYS A 386 -3.70 -13.33 4.69
N LEU A 387 -4.96 -12.93 4.64
CA LEU A 387 -5.39 -11.57 4.34
C LEU A 387 -5.58 -10.78 5.62
N PHE A 388 -4.93 -9.63 5.72
CA PHE A 388 -5.15 -8.64 6.77
C PHE A 388 -6.12 -7.59 6.23
N ILE A 389 -7.31 -7.52 6.81
CA ILE A 389 -8.38 -6.61 6.37
C ILE A 389 -8.74 -5.69 7.54
N ARG A 390 -8.52 -4.39 7.36
CA ARG A 390 -8.84 -3.33 8.32
C ARG A 390 -10.22 -2.77 7.99
N THR A 391 -11.13 -2.83 8.94
CA THR A 391 -12.40 -2.09 8.93
C THR A 391 -12.29 -0.86 9.82
N ASP A 392 -13.35 -0.05 9.95
CA ASP A 392 -13.36 1.06 10.89
C ASP A 392 -13.15 0.68 12.37
N LYS A 393 -13.41 -0.58 12.75
CA LYS A 393 -13.44 -1.02 14.15
C LYS A 393 -12.59 -2.25 14.44
N THR A 394 -12.13 -2.96 13.42
CA THR A 394 -11.57 -4.30 13.58
C THR A 394 -10.46 -4.54 12.57
N LEU A 395 -9.38 -5.18 13.01
CA LEU A 395 -8.36 -5.76 12.14
C LEU A 395 -8.61 -7.26 12.10
N PHE A 396 -8.98 -7.77 10.93
CA PHE A 396 -9.18 -9.19 10.68
C PHE A 396 -7.92 -9.80 10.06
N CYS A 397 -7.55 -10.99 10.53
CA CYS A 397 -6.63 -11.88 9.84
C CYS A 397 -7.42 -13.09 9.34
N VAL A 398 -7.69 -13.12 8.03
CA VAL A 398 -8.44 -14.18 7.35
C VAL A 398 -7.44 -15.17 6.74
N GLY A 399 -7.57 -16.45 7.04
CA GLY A 399 -6.59 -17.47 6.64
C GLY A 399 -6.51 -18.62 7.64
N ARG A 400 -5.54 -19.51 7.45
CA ARG A 400 -5.31 -20.68 8.33
C ARG A 400 -4.14 -20.47 9.29
#